data_AF-A0A177T7G8-F1
#
_entry.id   AF-A0A177T7G8-F1
#
_cell.length_a   1.000
_cell.length_b   1.000
_cell.length_c   1.000
_cell.angle_alpha   90.00
_cell.angle_beta   90.00
_cell.angle_gamma   90.00
#
_symmetry.space_group_name_H-M   'P 1'
#
loop_
_entity.id
_entity.type
_entity.pdbx_description
1 polymer ?
#
loop_
_entity_poly.entity_id
_entity_poly.type
_entity_poly.pdbx_seq_one_letter_code
_entity_poly.pdbx_strand_id
1 'polypeptide(L)'
;MSVSAVLGGPSTSTSSSVAGPERLVVPALCQPSLLVDLPNHDTISTLLAKHIPPHIRPARDTSGTFPPDESPQNPDLALAMRTNAWRRIAVYARDRIISAGAPPSASPETHADIVEPAGPHDVSTVLRWWTVRLQALLRLRLHSQFQVELESLWAILKRTTFPRSSAAPPPPPTQPGGEQQAYIRPTVRYARLLDSPLIPFTLHVLRAREPLLTGDPRAALEKCHALLQRCRVMQRRFVRVATVDGAQGGGGQADLEGGAKAEARMWEERGRRMSVVIAFILLDFEDYSAAINLLRPLISTAPTTPTEQAYNLLLARLFLEAGAVASAQACIQAVSASLATTPPSKSGGNQLQELLDVSKALLAVWQGNYSSAVEQWERVSHGQESGDGKTSREIDPAAMSNLALSRFYQGNVDEATTLLERLLQEEPSTATSAEAVIFNLITMHELRSDDSISHKRRILVHVAQWAGDGNGTSCLKLT
;
A
#
# COMPACT_ATOMS: atom_id res chain seq x y z
N MET A 1 -5.63 -9.56 -4.13
CA MET A 1 -5.89 -8.65 -3.00
C MET A 1 -4.82 -7.57 -2.99
N SER A 2 -5.22 -6.32 -3.20
CA SER A 2 -4.30 -5.18 -3.22
C SER A 2 -3.62 -5.00 -1.87
N VAL A 3 -2.29 -4.86 -1.89
CA VAL A 3 -1.43 -4.48 -0.74
C VAL A 3 -1.84 -3.10 -0.14
N SER A 4 -2.82 -2.41 -0.72
CA SER A 4 -3.36 -1.13 -0.27
C SER A 4 -3.99 -1.15 1.13
N ALA A 5 -4.47 -2.29 1.63
CA ALA A 5 -5.22 -2.33 2.90
C ALA A 5 -4.36 -2.28 4.19
N VAL A 6 -3.03 -2.30 4.09
CA VAL A 6 -2.12 -2.30 5.27
C VAL A 6 -1.39 -0.95 5.45
N LEU A 7 -1.67 0.04 4.60
CA LEU A 7 -1.02 1.36 4.63
C LEU A 7 -1.80 2.43 5.41
N GLY A 8 -2.81 2.05 6.20
CA GLY A 8 -3.38 2.92 7.24
C GLY A 8 -2.30 3.26 8.26
N GLY A 9 -1.65 4.40 8.09
CA GLY A 9 -0.74 4.97 9.08
C GLY A 9 -1.55 5.57 10.23
N PRO A 10 -1.16 5.37 11.50
CA PRO A 10 -1.66 6.23 12.56
C PRO A 10 -1.08 7.64 12.32
N SER A 11 -1.97 8.61 12.13
CA SER A 11 -1.65 10.04 12.20
C SER A 11 -1.14 10.35 13.61
N THR A 12 0.17 10.50 13.76
CA THR A 12 0.80 10.99 15.00
C THR A 12 1.19 12.43 14.80
N SER A 13 0.30 13.35 15.20
CA SER A 13 0.65 14.72 15.52
C SER A 13 1.29 14.75 16.91
N THR A 14 2.61 14.65 16.97
CA THR A 14 3.36 14.89 18.21
C THR A 14 3.77 16.36 18.24
N SER A 15 3.01 17.18 18.96
CA SER A 15 3.39 18.55 19.30
C SER A 15 4.39 18.51 20.45
N SER A 16 5.69 18.55 20.15
CA SER A 16 6.72 18.91 21.13
C SER A 16 7.23 20.32 20.82
N SER A 17 6.94 21.24 21.75
CA SER A 17 7.40 22.63 21.74
C SER A 17 8.89 22.69 22.09
N VAL A 18 9.75 22.48 21.10
CA VAL A 18 11.17 22.88 21.11
C VAL A 18 11.47 23.38 19.69
N ALA A 19 12.08 24.58 19.58
CA ALA A 19 12.40 25.31 18.36
C ALA A 19 12.35 24.48 17.06
N GLY A 20 11.47 24.86 16.13
CA GLY A 20 11.15 24.09 14.93
C GLY A 20 12.41 23.64 14.17
N PRO A 21 12.44 22.41 13.61
CA PRO A 21 13.58 21.94 12.87
C PRO A 21 13.82 22.88 11.68
N GLU A 22 15.06 23.33 11.51
CA GLU A 22 15.48 23.98 10.26
C GLU A 22 14.96 23.15 9.09
N ARG A 23 14.11 23.75 8.24
CA ARG A 23 13.49 23.07 7.11
C ARG A 23 14.60 22.62 6.16
N LEU A 24 14.89 21.32 6.14
CA LEU A 24 15.89 20.76 5.25
C LEU A 24 15.30 20.74 3.84
N VAL A 25 15.91 21.49 2.92
CA VAL A 25 15.54 21.51 1.51
C VAL A 25 16.68 20.90 0.70
N VAL A 26 16.36 19.97 -0.20
CA VAL A 26 17.33 19.31 -1.07
C VAL A 26 16.85 19.46 -2.52
N PRO A 27 17.21 20.55 -3.22
CA PRO A 27 16.72 20.82 -4.59
C PRO A 27 17.07 19.71 -5.60
N ALA A 28 18.14 18.97 -5.34
CA ALA A 28 18.52 17.81 -6.15
C ALA A 28 17.42 16.75 -6.22
N LEU A 29 16.56 16.61 -5.20
CA LEU A 29 15.44 15.65 -5.22
C LEU A 29 14.29 16.05 -6.17
N CYS A 30 14.29 17.29 -6.66
CA CYS A 30 13.20 17.87 -7.43
C CYS A 30 13.56 18.05 -8.93
N GLN A 31 14.71 17.52 -9.36
CA GLN A 31 15.17 17.66 -10.75
C GLN A 31 14.28 16.85 -11.71
N PRO A 32 13.71 17.48 -12.76
CA PRO A 32 12.88 16.76 -13.73
C PRO A 32 13.59 15.59 -14.42
N SER A 33 14.91 15.67 -14.59
CA SER A 33 15.74 14.61 -15.21
C SER A 33 15.79 13.30 -14.43
N LEU A 34 15.32 13.29 -13.18
CA LEU A 34 15.23 12.09 -12.35
C LEU A 34 13.94 11.30 -12.57
N LEU A 35 12.95 11.93 -13.24
CA LEU A 35 11.60 11.41 -13.41
C LEU A 35 11.42 11.07 -14.89
N VAL A 36 11.24 9.79 -15.19
CA VAL A 36 11.14 9.29 -16.56
C VAL A 36 9.74 9.58 -17.10
N ASP A 37 9.66 10.07 -18.33
CA ASP A 37 8.38 10.30 -19.00
C ASP A 37 7.63 8.98 -19.22
N LEU A 38 6.30 9.04 -19.10
CA LEU A 38 5.45 7.87 -19.24
C LEU A 38 5.28 7.51 -20.73
N PRO A 39 5.29 6.22 -21.12
CA PRO A 39 5.06 5.81 -22.51
C PRO A 39 3.69 6.26 -23.01
N ASN A 40 3.57 6.66 -24.28
CA ASN A 40 2.28 7.06 -24.88
C ASN A 40 1.48 5.90 -25.48
N HIS A 41 1.96 4.67 -25.34
CA HIS A 41 1.34 3.44 -25.84
C HIS A 41 1.37 2.36 -24.76
N ASP A 42 0.42 1.43 -24.82
CA ASP A 42 0.31 0.31 -23.90
C ASP A 42 -0.01 -1.01 -24.63
N THR A 43 0.02 -2.10 -23.87
CA THR A 43 -0.20 -3.47 -24.37
C THR A 43 -1.63 -3.73 -24.82
N ILE A 44 -2.62 -2.97 -24.32
CA ILE A 44 -4.00 -3.06 -24.79
C ILE A 44 -4.15 -2.42 -26.17
N SER A 45 -3.45 -1.31 -26.44
CA SER A 45 -3.43 -0.66 -27.75
C SER A 45 -2.90 -1.59 -28.85
N THR A 46 -1.90 -2.42 -28.54
CA THR A 46 -1.38 -3.41 -29.50
C THR A 46 -2.38 -4.53 -29.76
N LEU A 47 -3.10 -5.00 -28.73
CA LEU A 47 -4.20 -5.97 -28.91
C LEU A 47 -5.36 -5.40 -29.73
N LEU A 48 -5.75 -4.14 -29.48
CA LEU A 48 -6.75 -3.45 -30.29
C LEU A 48 -6.32 -3.39 -31.76
N ALA A 49 -5.05 -3.07 -32.02
CA ALA A 49 -4.52 -3.02 -33.38
C ALA A 49 -4.62 -4.37 -34.10
N LYS A 50 -4.39 -5.48 -33.38
CA LYS A 50 -4.43 -6.85 -33.90
C LYS A 50 -5.84 -7.41 -34.09
N HIS A 51 -6.76 -7.13 -33.16
CA HIS A 51 -8.06 -7.83 -33.10
C HIS A 51 -9.28 -6.98 -33.47
N ILE A 52 -9.14 -5.65 -33.52
CA ILE A 52 -10.26 -4.72 -33.69
C ILE A 52 -10.00 -3.80 -34.90
N PRO A 53 -10.91 -3.72 -35.89
CA PRO A 53 -10.80 -2.78 -37.02
C PRO A 53 -10.72 -1.31 -36.58
N PRO A 54 -9.95 -0.44 -37.28
CA PRO A 54 -9.71 0.94 -36.85
C PRO A 54 -10.97 1.77 -36.58
N HIS A 55 -12.04 1.58 -37.36
CA HIS A 55 -13.27 2.37 -37.28
C HIS A 55 -14.16 2.06 -36.05
N ILE A 56 -13.88 0.96 -35.33
CA ILE A 56 -14.61 0.60 -34.10
C ILE A 56 -13.72 0.61 -32.85
N ARG A 57 -12.46 1.06 -32.95
CA ARG A 57 -11.58 1.14 -31.78
C ARG A 57 -12.05 2.28 -30.87
N PRO A 58 -12.25 2.02 -29.57
CA PRO A 58 -12.59 3.09 -28.63
C PRO A 58 -11.39 4.03 -28.45
N ALA A 59 -11.67 5.29 -28.13
CA ALA A 59 -10.64 6.24 -27.71
C ALA A 59 -10.04 5.77 -26.37
N ARG A 60 -8.72 5.69 -26.29
CA ARG A 60 -8.00 5.23 -25.10
C ARG A 60 -7.20 6.38 -24.51
N ASP A 61 -7.43 6.68 -23.23
CA ASP A 61 -6.67 7.73 -22.54
C ASP A 61 -5.31 7.21 -22.08
N THR A 62 -4.26 7.59 -22.81
CA THR A 62 -2.86 7.39 -22.43
C THR A 62 -2.23 8.67 -21.88
N SER A 63 -3.00 9.76 -21.72
CA SER A 63 -2.50 11.05 -21.24
C SER A 63 -2.63 11.22 -19.72
N GLY A 64 -3.51 10.45 -19.07
CA GLY A 64 -3.76 10.55 -17.62
C GLY A 64 -4.80 11.60 -17.25
N THR A 65 -5.62 12.02 -18.20
CA THR A 65 -6.70 13.00 -18.03
C THR A 65 -8.03 12.35 -17.65
N PHE A 66 -8.10 11.05 -17.43
CA PHE A 66 -9.29 10.34 -16.97
C PHE A 66 -9.40 10.28 -15.44
N PRO A 67 -10.61 10.49 -14.85
CA PRO A 67 -11.86 10.93 -15.48
C PRO A 67 -11.82 12.39 -16.01
N PRO A 68 -12.43 12.67 -17.18
CA PRO A 68 -12.25 13.92 -17.94
C PRO A 68 -12.79 15.18 -17.27
N ASP A 69 -13.74 15.04 -16.33
CA ASP A 69 -14.43 16.16 -15.69
C ASP A 69 -13.69 16.72 -14.45
N GLU A 70 -12.50 16.21 -14.14
CA GLU A 70 -11.72 16.65 -12.98
C GLU A 70 -10.64 17.68 -13.32
N SER A 71 -10.43 18.63 -12.39
CA SER A 71 -9.35 19.61 -12.49
C SER A 71 -7.97 18.95 -12.42
N PRO A 72 -7.06 19.22 -13.37
CA PRO A 72 -5.70 18.67 -13.35
C PRO A 72 -4.86 19.22 -12.18
N GLN A 73 -5.23 20.37 -11.60
CA GLN A 73 -4.48 21.03 -10.53
C GLN A 73 -4.79 20.45 -9.13
N ASN A 74 -5.98 19.88 -8.96
CA ASN A 74 -6.42 19.27 -7.70
C ASN A 74 -7.33 18.06 -7.99
N PRO A 75 -6.75 16.94 -8.47
CA PRO A 75 -7.52 15.74 -8.78
C PRO A 75 -8.00 15.05 -7.49
N ASP A 76 -9.15 14.38 -7.55
CA ASP A 76 -9.57 13.48 -6.46
C ASP A 76 -8.72 12.21 -6.56
N LEU A 77 -7.63 12.17 -5.78
CA LEU A 77 -6.75 11.01 -5.73
C LEU A 77 -7.48 9.75 -5.24
N ALA A 78 -8.52 9.88 -4.41
CA ALA A 78 -9.30 8.74 -3.97
C ALA A 78 -10.13 8.17 -5.13
N LEU A 79 -10.77 9.01 -5.93
CA LEU A 79 -11.44 8.56 -7.15
C LEU A 79 -10.46 7.94 -8.16
N ALA A 80 -9.29 8.55 -8.36
CA ALA A 80 -8.25 8.02 -9.24
C ALA A 80 -7.74 6.64 -8.77
N MET A 81 -7.60 6.43 -7.45
CA MET A 81 -7.21 5.14 -6.89
C MET A 81 -8.32 4.08 -7.08
N ARG A 82 -9.59 4.45 -6.87
CA ARG A 82 -10.75 3.56 -7.05
C ARG A 82 -10.94 3.12 -8.49
N THR A 83 -10.78 4.05 -9.43
CA THR A 83 -10.91 3.80 -10.88
C THR A 83 -9.63 3.24 -11.51
N ASN A 84 -8.61 2.91 -10.71
CA ASN A 84 -7.32 2.39 -11.18
C ASN A 84 -6.60 3.34 -12.18
N ALA A 85 -6.86 4.64 -12.10
CA ALA A 85 -6.26 5.69 -12.92
C ALA A 85 -4.85 6.07 -12.42
N TRP A 86 -3.95 5.09 -12.29
CA TRP A 86 -2.62 5.28 -11.72
C TRP A 86 -1.73 6.23 -12.53
N ARG A 87 -1.98 6.38 -13.83
CA ARG A 87 -1.26 7.33 -14.69
C ARG A 87 -1.47 8.77 -14.23
N ARG A 88 -2.71 9.14 -13.88
CA ARG A 88 -3.03 10.45 -13.28
C ARG A 88 -2.25 10.69 -12.00
N ILE A 89 -2.26 9.71 -11.09
CA ILE A 89 -1.55 9.77 -9.80
C ILE A 89 -0.04 9.96 -10.03
N ALA A 90 0.51 9.22 -11.00
CA ALA A 90 1.91 9.30 -11.40
C ALA A 90 2.30 10.69 -11.93
N VAL A 91 1.50 11.27 -12.83
CA VAL A 91 1.72 12.62 -13.38
C VAL A 91 1.60 13.68 -12.29
N TYR A 92 0.54 13.60 -11.47
CA TYR A 92 0.34 14.54 -10.37
C TYR A 92 1.48 14.50 -9.35
N ALA A 93 1.95 13.31 -8.97
CA ALA A 93 3.09 13.18 -8.06
C ALA A 93 4.38 13.77 -8.65
N ARG A 94 4.63 13.58 -9.97
CA ARG A 94 5.75 14.21 -10.69
C ARG A 94 5.68 15.73 -10.59
N ASP A 95 4.52 16.33 -10.85
CA ASP A 95 4.35 17.78 -10.82
C ASP A 95 4.55 18.35 -9.41
N ARG A 96 4.10 17.64 -8.37
CA ARG A 96 4.35 18.02 -6.97
C ARG A 96 5.82 17.95 -6.59
N ILE A 97 6.55 16.91 -7.04
CA ILE A 97 8.01 16.80 -6.81
C ILE A 97 8.75 17.96 -7.48
N ILE A 98 8.43 18.27 -8.74
CA ILE A 98 9.11 19.34 -9.49
C ILE A 98 8.77 20.71 -8.89
N SER A 99 7.49 20.97 -8.59
CA SER A 99 7.04 22.24 -8.01
C SER A 99 7.66 22.52 -6.64
N ALA A 100 7.93 21.47 -5.85
CA ALA A 100 8.64 21.60 -4.58
C ALA A 100 10.09 22.11 -4.75
N GLY A 101 10.70 21.98 -5.93
CA GLY A 101 12.02 22.52 -6.25
C GLY A 101 12.03 23.93 -6.86
N ALA A 102 10.87 24.48 -7.21
CA ALA A 102 10.78 25.81 -7.81
C ALA A 102 11.12 26.91 -6.79
N PRO A 103 11.77 28.03 -7.21
CA PRO A 103 11.99 29.16 -6.33
C PRO A 103 10.65 29.71 -5.82
N PRO A 104 10.55 30.17 -4.57
CA PRO A 104 9.31 30.71 -4.02
C PRO A 104 8.88 31.92 -4.86
N SER A 105 7.76 31.80 -5.58
CA SER A 105 7.16 32.92 -6.27
C SER A 105 6.68 33.95 -5.24
N ALA A 106 7.02 35.22 -5.44
CA ALA A 106 6.59 36.34 -4.60
C ALA A 106 5.10 36.66 -4.83
N SER A 107 4.20 35.85 -4.28
CA SER A 107 2.77 36.16 -4.11
C SER A 107 2.10 35.06 -3.27
N PRO A 108 1.58 35.37 -2.07
CA PRO A 108 0.80 34.42 -1.29
C PRO A 108 -0.69 34.70 -1.51
N GLU A 109 -1.45 33.70 -1.93
CA GLU A 109 -2.86 33.52 -1.57
C GLU A 109 -3.29 32.16 -2.12
N THR A 110 -3.09 31.11 -1.33
CA THR A 110 -3.74 29.82 -1.60
C THR A 110 -4.07 29.16 -0.28
N HIS A 111 -5.35 29.34 0.07
CA HIS A 111 -6.20 28.60 1.00
C HIS A 111 -5.54 27.63 1.98
N ALA A 112 -5.65 28.01 3.25
CA ALA A 112 -5.17 27.35 4.45
C ALA A 112 -6.03 26.14 4.89
N ASP A 113 -6.52 25.31 3.96
CA ASP A 113 -7.48 24.24 4.33
C ASP A 113 -6.87 22.83 4.42
N ILE A 114 -5.56 22.68 4.21
CA ILE A 114 -4.84 21.44 4.57
C ILE A 114 -3.60 21.82 5.37
N VAL A 115 -3.71 21.73 6.69
CA VAL A 115 -2.58 21.88 7.62
C VAL A 115 -1.67 20.66 7.47
N GLU A 116 -0.78 20.66 6.47
CA GLU A 116 0.39 19.79 6.52
C GLU A 116 1.42 20.43 7.47
N PRO A 117 1.89 19.71 8.52
CA PRO A 117 2.84 20.26 9.51
C PRO A 117 4.24 20.55 8.93
N ALA A 118 4.49 20.17 7.67
CA ALA A 118 5.71 20.43 6.91
C ALA A 118 5.35 21.22 5.63
N GLY A 119 6.09 22.29 5.33
CA GLY A 119 5.83 23.09 4.14
C GLY A 119 6.04 22.30 2.83
N PRO A 120 5.49 22.75 1.69
CA PRO A 120 5.53 22.01 0.42
C PRO A 120 6.95 21.70 -0.10
N HIS A 121 7.95 22.46 0.36
CA HIS A 121 9.37 22.32 -0.01
C HIS A 121 10.19 21.44 0.95
N ASP A 122 9.59 20.91 2.02
CA ASP A 122 10.30 20.09 3.00
C ASP A 122 10.67 18.72 2.42
N VAL A 123 11.88 18.22 2.74
CA VAL A 123 12.37 16.92 2.26
C VAL A 123 11.43 15.78 2.65
N SER A 124 10.79 15.83 3.82
CA SER A 124 9.82 14.82 4.25
C SER A 124 8.63 14.74 3.28
N THR A 125 8.07 15.90 2.90
CA THR A 125 6.94 16.00 1.96
C THR A 125 7.35 15.55 0.56
N VAL A 126 8.52 15.98 0.07
CA VAL A 126 9.05 15.55 -1.23
C VAL A 126 9.23 14.03 -1.28
N LEU A 127 9.79 13.41 -0.23
CA LEU A 127 9.98 11.96 -0.18
C LEU A 127 8.66 11.17 -0.07
N ARG A 128 7.60 11.76 0.49
CA ARG A 128 6.25 11.17 0.42
C ARG A 128 5.72 11.16 -1.02
N TRP A 129 5.88 12.25 -1.78
CA TRP A 129 5.51 12.27 -3.20
C TRP A 129 6.32 11.29 -4.03
N TRP A 130 7.63 11.14 -3.77
CA TRP A 130 8.44 10.07 -4.37
C TRP A 130 7.87 8.67 -4.08
N THR A 131 7.38 8.43 -2.86
CA THR A 131 6.73 7.17 -2.50
C THR A 131 5.48 6.93 -3.34
N VAL A 132 4.63 7.95 -3.50
CA VAL A 132 3.41 7.88 -4.32
C VAL A 132 3.75 7.64 -5.80
N ARG A 133 4.72 8.39 -6.34
CA ARG A 133 5.21 8.26 -7.72
C ARG A 133 5.69 6.84 -8.03
N LEU A 134 6.57 6.31 -7.19
CA LEU A 134 7.13 4.97 -7.35
C LEU A 134 6.04 3.88 -7.20
N GLN A 135 5.11 4.05 -6.25
CA GLN A 135 3.98 3.12 -6.11
C GLN A 135 3.07 3.13 -7.35
N ALA A 136 2.81 4.31 -7.93
CA ALA A 136 2.01 4.43 -9.16
C ALA A 136 2.69 3.73 -10.34
N LEU A 137 4.01 3.86 -10.49
CA LEU A 137 4.77 3.14 -11.54
C LEU A 137 4.66 1.61 -11.41
N LEU A 138 4.71 1.08 -10.17
CA LEU A 138 4.50 -0.34 -9.93
C LEU A 138 3.09 -0.78 -10.32
N ARG A 139 2.07 0.03 -10.01
CA ARG A 139 0.68 -0.27 -10.38
C ARG A 139 0.43 -0.22 -11.88
N LEU A 140 1.17 0.64 -12.60
CA LEU A 140 1.20 0.71 -14.06
C LEU A 140 2.03 -0.42 -14.71
N ARG A 141 2.68 -1.29 -13.92
CA ARG A 141 3.64 -2.32 -14.39
C ARG A 141 4.81 -1.75 -15.19
N LEU A 142 5.15 -0.47 -14.97
CA LEU A 142 6.27 0.23 -15.59
C LEU A 142 7.57 -0.03 -14.82
N HIS A 143 7.98 -1.31 -14.76
CA HIS A 143 9.08 -1.77 -13.91
C HIS A 143 10.43 -1.12 -14.29
N SER A 144 10.68 -0.91 -15.59
CA SER A 144 11.91 -0.27 -16.06
C SER A 144 12.03 1.18 -15.60
N GLN A 145 10.94 1.96 -15.72
CA GLN A 145 10.89 3.35 -15.25
C GLN A 145 11.02 3.40 -13.73
N PHE A 146 10.32 2.52 -13.01
CA PHE A 146 10.43 2.41 -11.56
C PHE A 146 11.88 2.19 -11.09
N GLN A 147 12.61 1.27 -11.73
CA GLN A 147 13.99 0.97 -11.36
C GLN A 147 14.92 2.18 -11.57
N VAL A 148 14.84 2.82 -12.74
CA VAL A 148 15.66 4.00 -13.06
C VAL A 148 15.39 5.16 -12.08
N GLU A 149 14.12 5.46 -11.81
CA GLU A 149 13.72 6.51 -10.87
C GLU A 149 14.18 6.17 -9.44
N LEU A 150 13.99 4.93 -8.99
CA LEU A 150 14.38 4.49 -7.65
C LEU A 150 15.90 4.52 -7.46
N GLU A 151 16.68 4.08 -8.45
CA GLU A 151 18.14 4.14 -8.39
C GLU A 151 18.66 5.57 -8.35
N SER A 152 18.08 6.45 -9.16
CA SER A 152 18.41 7.87 -9.19
C SER A 152 18.13 8.55 -7.85
N LEU A 153 16.95 8.30 -7.27
CA LEU A 153 16.59 8.74 -5.93
C LEU A 153 17.60 8.23 -4.88
N TRP A 154 17.91 6.93 -4.91
CA TRP A 154 18.82 6.33 -3.94
C TRP A 154 20.26 6.85 -4.05
N ALA A 155 20.71 7.20 -5.25
CA ALA A 155 22.00 7.82 -5.49
C ALA A 155 22.09 9.20 -4.83
N ILE A 156 21.03 10.01 -4.90
CA ILE A 156 20.97 11.31 -4.22
C ILE A 156 20.96 11.13 -2.71
N LEU A 157 20.09 10.25 -2.18
CA LEU A 157 20.01 9.99 -0.74
C LEU A 157 21.35 9.55 -0.12
N LYS A 158 22.16 8.79 -0.87
CA LYS A 158 23.50 8.35 -0.46
C LYS A 158 24.52 9.50 -0.42
N ARG A 159 24.42 10.44 -1.36
CA ARG A 159 25.40 11.54 -1.54
C ARG A 159 25.08 12.75 -0.68
N THR A 160 23.81 12.99 -0.36
CA THR A 160 23.39 14.14 0.43
C THR A 160 23.75 13.97 1.91
N THR A 161 24.48 14.94 2.45
CA THR A 161 24.78 15.06 3.87
C THR A 161 24.23 16.38 4.43
N PHE A 162 23.89 16.40 5.71
CA PHE A 162 23.39 17.58 6.41
C PHE A 162 24.03 17.70 7.79
N PRO A 163 24.23 18.92 8.31
CA PRO A 163 24.78 19.13 9.64
C PRO A 163 23.81 18.59 10.70
N ARG A 164 24.31 17.75 11.60
CA ARG A 164 23.57 17.31 12.78
C ARG A 164 23.73 18.42 13.82
N SER A 165 22.64 19.10 14.17
CA SER A 165 22.65 20.15 15.20
C SER A 165 23.36 19.62 16.45
N SER A 166 24.54 20.18 16.72
CA SER A 166 25.26 19.94 17.97
C SER A 166 24.63 20.85 18.99
N ALA A 167 24.14 20.30 20.10
CA ALA A 167 23.91 21.11 21.29
C ALA A 167 25.13 22.00 21.52
N ALA A 168 24.91 23.30 21.74
CA ALA A 168 25.97 24.24 22.03
C ALA A 168 26.77 23.70 23.24
N PRO A 169 28.11 23.70 23.20
CA PRO A 169 28.88 23.34 24.39
C PRO A 169 28.51 24.30 25.53
N PRO A 170 28.47 23.82 26.79
CA PRO A 170 28.23 24.70 27.92
C PRO A 170 29.29 25.81 27.93
N PRO A 171 28.92 27.06 28.30
CA PRO A 171 29.87 28.15 28.38
C PRO A 171 31.01 27.76 29.36
N PRO A 172 32.27 28.12 29.06
CA PRO A 172 33.38 27.82 29.95
C PRO A 172 33.13 28.44 31.33
N PRO A 173 33.48 27.75 32.43
CA PRO A 173 33.44 28.36 33.75
C PRO A 173 34.39 29.56 33.77
N THR A 174 33.86 30.74 34.06
CA THR A 174 34.65 31.95 34.29
C THR A 174 35.51 31.76 35.53
N GLN A 175 36.78 31.39 35.35
CA GLN A 175 37.80 31.51 36.39
C GLN A 175 38.50 32.87 36.27
N PRO A 176 38.62 33.63 37.37
CA PRO A 176 39.45 34.84 37.40
C PRO A 176 40.91 34.44 37.63
N GLY A 177 41.70 34.37 36.56
CA GLY A 177 43.13 34.10 36.62
C GLY A 177 43.60 33.45 35.32
N GLY A 178 44.32 34.22 34.51
CA GLY A 178 44.56 33.90 33.10
C GLY A 178 45.42 32.68 32.85
N GLU A 179 44.90 31.78 32.01
CA GLU A 179 45.64 31.00 31.02
C GLU A 179 44.72 30.85 29.78
N GLN A 180 45.26 31.10 28.58
CA GLN A 180 44.52 31.03 27.32
C GLN A 180 44.18 29.57 26.98
N GLN A 181 43.03 29.06 27.43
CA GLN A 181 42.53 27.77 26.96
C GLN A 181 42.13 27.85 25.47
N ALA A 182 42.68 26.92 24.68
CA ALA A 182 42.42 26.78 23.26
C ALA A 182 40.91 26.72 22.93
N TYR A 183 40.48 27.57 22.00
CA TYR A 183 39.13 27.60 21.45
C TYR A 183 38.82 26.25 20.79
N ILE A 184 38.06 25.37 21.45
CA ILE A 184 37.58 24.13 20.83
C ILE A 184 36.58 24.54 19.75
N ARG A 185 37.01 24.52 18.47
CA ARG A 185 36.11 24.73 17.33
C ARG A 185 34.97 23.70 17.40
N PRO A 186 33.69 24.10 17.27
CA PRO A 186 32.60 23.14 17.23
C PRO A 186 32.76 22.25 15.99
N THR A 187 33.09 20.97 16.21
CA THR A 187 33.06 19.95 15.15
C THR A 187 31.62 19.68 14.75
N VAL A 188 31.16 20.31 13.67
CA VAL A 188 29.88 20.01 13.04
C VAL A 188 29.92 18.58 12.51
N ARG A 189 29.13 17.67 13.10
CA ARG A 189 29.01 16.30 12.61
C ARG A 189 28.00 16.26 11.48
N TYR A 190 28.42 15.79 10.31
CA TYR A 190 27.51 15.57 9.18
C TYR A 190 26.84 14.21 9.29
N ALA A 191 25.53 14.15 9.01
CA ALA A 191 24.76 12.93 8.87
C ALA A 191 24.39 12.74 7.39
N ARG A 192 24.35 11.49 6.91
CA ARG A 192 23.82 11.19 5.56
C ARG A 192 22.30 11.19 5.59
N LEU A 193 21.68 11.71 4.53
CA LEU A 193 20.22 11.67 4.39
C LEU A 193 19.70 10.24 4.37
N LEU A 194 20.44 9.30 3.76
CA LEU A 194 20.11 7.86 3.78
C LEU A 194 19.91 7.28 5.19
N ASP A 195 20.66 7.78 6.16
CA ASP A 195 20.63 7.29 7.55
C ASP A 195 19.61 8.08 8.41
N SER A 196 18.92 9.06 7.82
CA SER A 196 17.97 9.95 8.49
C SER A 196 16.60 9.31 8.67
N PRO A 197 15.90 9.57 9.80
CA PRO A 197 14.51 9.16 9.98
C PRO A 197 13.53 9.89 9.04
N LEU A 198 13.99 10.91 8.30
CA LEU A 198 13.20 11.64 7.32
C LEU A 198 12.79 10.79 6.11
N ILE A 199 13.50 9.69 5.83
CA ILE A 199 13.13 8.78 4.74
C ILE A 199 11.95 7.93 5.20
N PRO A 200 10.79 8.00 4.50
CA PRO A 200 9.66 7.15 4.81
C PRO A 200 10.05 5.67 4.80
N PHE A 201 9.68 4.92 5.84
CA PHE A 201 9.98 3.49 5.92
C PHE A 201 9.49 2.72 4.69
N THR A 202 8.37 3.14 4.09
CA THR A 202 7.82 2.60 2.84
C THR A 202 8.82 2.65 1.68
N LEU A 203 9.65 3.69 1.56
CA LEU A 203 10.70 3.74 0.52
C LEU A 203 11.76 2.67 0.74
N HIS A 204 12.14 2.39 1.99
CA HIS A 204 13.04 1.28 2.30
C HIS A 204 12.41 -0.07 1.91
N VAL A 205 11.11 -0.26 2.18
CA VAL A 205 10.39 -1.48 1.76
C VAL A 205 10.36 -1.62 0.25
N LEU A 206 10.06 -0.53 -0.49
CA LEU A 206 10.09 -0.53 -1.97
C LEU A 206 11.49 -0.90 -2.49
N ARG A 207 12.55 -0.34 -1.92
CA ARG A 207 13.93 -0.67 -2.30
C ARG A 207 14.32 -2.11 -1.98
N ALA A 208 13.82 -2.67 -0.89
CA ALA A 208 14.08 -4.06 -0.54
C ALA A 208 13.36 -5.05 -1.47
N ARG A 209 12.16 -4.69 -1.94
CA ARG A 209 11.32 -5.51 -2.82
C ARG A 209 11.66 -5.43 -4.30
N GLU A 210 12.46 -4.44 -4.70
CA GLU A 210 12.86 -4.21 -6.09
C GLU A 210 13.36 -5.47 -6.84
N PRO A 211 14.15 -6.39 -6.24
CA PRO A 211 14.58 -7.61 -6.93
C PRO A 211 13.45 -8.58 -7.33
N LEU A 212 12.26 -8.47 -6.72
CA LEU A 212 11.09 -9.24 -7.15
C LEU A 212 10.71 -8.89 -8.60
N LEU A 213 10.99 -7.67 -9.04
CA LEU A 213 10.66 -7.20 -10.40
C LEU A 213 11.62 -7.75 -11.45
N THR A 214 12.86 -8.07 -11.06
CA THR A 214 13.87 -8.69 -11.92
C THR A 214 13.83 -10.22 -11.88
N GLY A 215 12.88 -10.80 -11.14
CA GLY A 215 12.78 -12.25 -10.96
C GLY A 215 13.81 -12.85 -10.01
N ASP A 216 14.35 -12.06 -9.07
CA ASP A 216 15.24 -12.54 -8.00
C ASP A 216 14.57 -12.43 -6.61
N PRO A 217 13.66 -13.36 -6.29
CA PRO A 217 12.95 -13.33 -5.02
C PRO A 217 13.85 -13.66 -3.82
N ARG A 218 15.01 -14.30 -4.02
CA ARG A 218 15.96 -14.60 -2.93
C ARG A 218 16.66 -13.33 -2.47
N ALA A 219 17.15 -12.51 -3.39
CA ALA A 219 17.73 -11.22 -3.03
C ALA A 219 16.70 -10.28 -2.37
N ALA A 220 15.44 -10.33 -2.79
CA ALA A 220 14.37 -9.57 -2.12
C ALA A 220 14.14 -10.07 -0.68
N LEU A 221 14.09 -11.40 -0.49
CA LEU A 221 13.94 -12.01 0.82
C LEU A 221 15.07 -11.61 1.78
N GLU A 222 16.33 -11.64 1.32
CA GLU A 222 17.49 -11.21 2.10
C GLU A 222 17.39 -9.74 2.51
N LYS A 223 17.07 -8.85 1.56
CA LYS A 223 16.91 -7.41 1.82
C LYS A 223 15.76 -7.13 2.81
N CYS A 224 14.61 -7.78 2.64
CA CYS A 224 13.47 -7.67 3.55
C CYS A 224 13.79 -8.22 4.94
N HIS A 225 14.49 -9.36 5.03
CA HIS A 225 14.94 -9.92 6.29
C HIS A 225 15.93 -8.99 7.01
N ALA A 226 16.87 -8.37 6.28
CA ALA A 226 17.77 -7.36 6.86
C ALA A 226 17.00 -6.16 7.44
N LEU A 227 15.94 -5.70 6.77
CA LEU A 227 15.05 -4.67 7.32
C LEU A 227 14.29 -5.14 8.56
N LEU A 228 13.79 -6.38 8.59
CA LEU A 228 13.16 -6.96 9.78
C LEU A 228 14.13 -6.99 10.97
N GLN A 229 15.38 -7.40 10.75
CA GLN A 229 16.40 -7.39 11.81
C GLN A 229 16.69 -5.97 12.28
N ARG A 230 16.77 -4.98 11.37
CA ARG A 230 16.88 -3.56 11.74
C ARG A 230 15.70 -3.12 12.60
N CYS A 231 14.47 -3.47 12.25
CA CYS A 231 13.29 -3.14 13.06
C CYS A 231 13.40 -3.70 14.48
N ARG A 232 13.78 -4.98 14.62
CA ARG A 232 13.97 -5.64 15.93
C ARG A 232 15.09 -4.99 16.75
N VAL A 233 16.21 -4.65 16.13
CA VAL A 233 17.34 -3.97 16.80
C VAL A 233 16.91 -2.58 17.28
N MET A 234 16.22 -1.80 16.44
CA MET A 234 15.74 -0.47 16.80
C MET A 234 14.69 -0.52 17.91
N GLN A 235 13.73 -1.43 17.84
CA GLN A 235 12.76 -1.66 18.91
C GLN A 235 13.47 -1.95 20.23
N ARG A 236 14.39 -2.93 20.27
CA ARG A 236 15.15 -3.28 21.49
C ARG A 236 15.98 -2.10 22.02
N ARG A 237 16.50 -1.25 21.13
CA ARG A 237 17.24 -0.04 21.53
C ARG A 237 16.32 0.94 22.25
N PHE A 238 15.15 1.26 21.69
CA PHE A 238 14.21 2.20 22.30
C PHE A 238 13.56 1.65 23.57
N VAL A 239 13.29 0.34 23.64
CA VAL A 239 12.87 -0.32 24.88
C VAL A 239 13.93 -0.14 25.97
N ARG A 240 15.21 -0.36 25.67
CA ARG A 240 16.30 -0.17 26.65
C ARG A 240 16.42 1.28 27.13
N VAL A 241 16.30 2.25 26.22
CA VAL A 241 16.29 3.69 26.56
C VAL A 241 15.12 3.99 27.50
N ALA A 242 13.93 3.49 27.21
CA ALA A 242 12.77 3.66 28.07
C ALA A 242 12.93 3.01 29.45
N THR A 243 13.70 1.92 29.60
CA THR A 243 13.89 1.22 30.88
C THR A 243 15.07 1.73 31.72
N VAL A 244 16.18 2.14 31.09
CA VAL A 244 17.43 2.48 31.79
C VAL A 244 17.47 3.95 32.19
N ASP A 245 16.96 4.87 31.36
CA ASP A 245 17.01 6.31 31.64
C ASP A 245 15.86 6.78 32.56
N GLY A 246 14.90 5.91 32.87
CA GLY A 246 13.79 6.17 33.82
C GLY A 246 14.16 5.99 35.30
N ALA A 247 15.39 5.55 35.61
CA ALA A 247 15.83 5.25 36.98
C ALA A 247 16.53 6.43 37.70
N GLN A 248 16.74 7.58 37.05
CA GLN A 248 17.33 8.77 37.68
C GLN A 248 16.40 9.99 37.49
N GLY A 249 15.86 10.47 38.60
CA GLY A 249 14.68 11.34 38.66
C GLY A 249 14.86 12.78 38.16
N GLY A 250 13.83 13.27 37.46
CA GLY A 250 13.60 14.67 37.09
C GLY A 250 12.36 14.84 36.20
N GLY A 251 11.58 15.91 36.37
CA GLY A 251 10.25 16.09 35.73
C GLY A 251 10.21 16.17 34.20
N GLY A 252 11.35 16.38 33.52
CA GLY A 252 11.46 16.36 32.05
C GLY A 252 11.69 14.96 31.43
N GLN A 253 11.89 13.92 32.25
CA GLN A 253 12.17 12.56 31.80
C GLN A 253 10.93 11.80 31.32
N ALA A 254 9.74 12.17 31.82
CA ALA A 254 8.48 11.49 31.50
C ALA A 254 8.11 11.65 30.02
N ASP A 255 8.36 12.82 29.43
CA ASP A 255 8.14 13.08 28.00
C ASP A 255 9.12 12.31 27.11
N LEU A 256 10.38 12.19 27.56
CA LEU A 256 11.42 11.41 26.87
C LEU A 256 11.15 9.90 26.94
N GLU A 257 10.70 9.41 28.09
CA GLU A 257 10.30 8.02 28.31
C GLU A 257 9.06 7.67 27.47
N GLY A 258 8.05 8.56 27.46
CA GLY A 258 6.87 8.45 26.61
C GLY A 258 7.24 8.40 25.13
N GLY A 259 8.15 9.27 24.69
CA GLY A 259 8.69 9.28 23.33
C GLY A 259 9.44 7.99 22.98
N ALA A 260 10.30 7.48 23.87
CA ALA A 260 11.03 6.23 23.65
C ALA A 260 10.09 5.02 23.58
N LYS A 261 9.04 4.96 24.42
CA LYS A 261 8.01 3.93 24.35
C LYS A 261 7.20 4.01 23.05
N ALA A 262 6.87 5.21 22.59
CA ALA A 262 6.17 5.41 21.31
C ALA A 262 7.03 4.94 20.12
N GLU A 263 8.31 5.29 20.09
CA GLU A 263 9.27 4.80 19.08
C GLU A 263 9.42 3.28 19.13
N ALA A 264 9.53 2.69 20.32
CA ALA A 264 9.59 1.24 20.46
C ALA A 264 8.36 0.55 19.84
N ARG A 265 7.14 1.03 20.15
CA ARG A 265 5.89 0.53 19.56
C ARG A 265 5.86 0.71 18.03
N MET A 266 6.36 1.84 17.53
CA MET A 266 6.45 2.08 16.08
C MET A 266 7.37 1.06 15.39
N TRP A 267 8.55 0.80 15.94
CA TRP A 267 9.49 -0.18 15.38
C TRP A 267 9.01 -1.62 15.50
N GLU A 268 8.28 -1.94 16.56
CA GLU A 268 7.58 -3.20 16.72
C GLU A 268 6.55 -3.41 15.59
N GLU A 269 5.69 -2.41 15.34
CA GLU A 269 4.67 -2.45 14.30
C GLU A 269 5.30 -2.57 12.90
N ARG A 270 6.38 -1.83 12.63
CA ARG A 270 7.18 -2.00 11.40
C ARG A 270 7.72 -3.43 11.26
N GLY A 271 8.18 -4.02 12.37
CA GLY A 271 8.63 -5.41 12.42
C GLY A 271 7.52 -6.39 12.08
N ARG A 272 6.32 -6.22 12.66
CA ARG A 272 5.15 -7.06 12.36
C ARG A 272 4.77 -6.99 10.88
N ARG A 273 4.66 -5.78 10.33
CA ARG A 273 4.37 -5.57 8.90
C ARG A 273 5.43 -6.20 7.99
N MET A 274 6.71 -6.10 8.38
CA MET A 274 7.80 -6.74 7.62
C MET A 274 7.71 -8.28 7.66
N SER A 275 7.33 -8.87 8.78
CA SER A 275 7.05 -10.32 8.86
C SER A 275 5.94 -10.73 7.87
N VAL A 276 4.89 -9.92 7.74
CA VAL A 276 3.82 -10.14 6.74
C VAL A 276 4.35 -10.02 5.31
N VAL A 277 5.15 -9.00 5.01
CA VAL A 277 5.79 -8.85 3.67
C VAL A 277 6.67 -10.04 3.33
N ILE A 278 7.50 -10.50 4.27
CA ILE A 278 8.36 -11.67 4.09
C ILE A 278 7.53 -12.94 3.91
N ALA A 279 6.46 -13.11 4.69
CA ALA A 279 5.55 -14.23 4.52
C ALA A 279 4.99 -14.27 3.09
N PHE A 280 4.52 -13.16 2.53
CA PHE A 280 4.06 -13.11 1.14
C PHE A 280 5.13 -13.56 0.13
N ILE A 281 6.39 -13.14 0.31
CA ILE A 281 7.48 -13.62 -0.55
C ILE A 281 7.67 -15.14 -0.40
N LEU A 282 7.55 -15.68 0.81
CA LEU A 282 7.64 -17.13 1.06
C LEU A 282 6.46 -17.91 0.45
N LEU A 283 5.27 -17.31 0.34
CA LEU A 283 4.14 -17.92 -0.38
C LEU A 283 4.45 -18.04 -1.88
N ASP A 284 5.12 -17.04 -2.48
CA ASP A 284 5.56 -17.13 -3.88
C ASP A 284 6.59 -18.26 -4.09
N PHE A 285 7.29 -18.67 -3.03
CA PHE A 285 8.18 -19.84 -3.01
C PHE A 285 7.50 -21.16 -2.61
N GLU A 286 6.19 -21.12 -2.32
CA GLU A 286 5.42 -22.25 -1.76
C GLU A 286 6.02 -22.80 -0.44
N ASP A 287 6.86 -22.03 0.26
CA ASP A 287 7.38 -22.38 1.58
C ASP A 287 6.38 -21.94 2.67
N TYR A 288 5.25 -22.62 2.69
CA TYR A 288 4.19 -22.40 3.68
C TYR A 288 4.70 -22.63 5.11
N SER A 289 5.66 -23.55 5.28
CA SER A 289 6.21 -23.89 6.60
C SER A 289 6.95 -22.70 7.23
N ALA A 290 7.85 -22.06 6.48
CA ALA A 290 8.58 -20.89 6.92
C ALA A 290 7.65 -19.70 7.11
N ALA A 291 6.67 -19.50 6.22
CA ALA A 291 5.69 -18.43 6.32
C ALA A 291 4.83 -18.58 7.60
N ILE A 292 4.34 -19.79 7.89
CA ILE A 292 3.57 -20.09 9.10
C ILE A 292 4.43 -19.85 10.34
N ASN A 293 5.67 -20.35 10.37
CA ASN A 293 6.56 -20.17 11.52
C ASN A 293 6.90 -18.70 11.77
N LEU A 294 7.00 -17.89 10.71
CA LEU A 294 7.26 -16.45 10.83
C LEU A 294 6.07 -15.67 11.38
N LEU A 295 4.85 -16.02 10.97
CA LEU A 295 3.63 -15.33 11.38
C LEU A 295 3.00 -15.88 12.67
N ARG A 296 3.34 -17.10 13.08
CA ARG A 296 2.82 -17.75 14.28
C ARG A 296 2.93 -16.91 15.57
N PRO A 297 4.03 -16.17 15.83
CA PRO A 297 4.13 -15.30 17.00
C PRO A 297 3.15 -14.12 17.02
N LEU A 298 2.47 -13.83 15.90
CA LEU A 298 1.48 -12.75 15.80
C LEU A 298 0.05 -13.22 16.10
N ILE A 299 -0.18 -14.53 16.25
CA ILE A 299 -1.48 -15.10 16.61
C ILE A 299 -1.76 -14.85 18.09
N SER A 300 -3.00 -14.48 18.39
CA SER A 300 -3.57 -14.55 19.73
C SER A 300 -4.65 -15.65 19.78
N THR A 301 -4.63 -16.49 20.81
CA THR A 301 -5.66 -17.53 21.06
C THR A 301 -7.01 -16.93 21.44
N ALA A 302 -6.99 -15.72 22.01
CA ALA A 302 -8.17 -14.92 22.32
C ALA A 302 -7.91 -13.50 21.79
N PRO A 303 -8.10 -13.26 20.47
CA PRO A 303 -7.76 -11.98 19.87
C PRO A 303 -8.73 -10.91 20.38
N THR A 304 -8.22 -9.88 21.06
CA THR A 304 -9.05 -8.83 21.67
C THR A 304 -8.99 -7.53 20.89
N THR A 305 -7.88 -7.28 20.20
CA THR A 305 -7.67 -6.07 19.40
C THR A 305 -8.01 -6.31 17.93
N PRO A 306 -8.47 -5.30 17.17
CA PRO A 306 -8.75 -5.43 15.74
C PRO A 306 -7.52 -5.88 14.94
N THR A 307 -6.34 -5.48 15.38
CA THR A 307 -5.06 -5.89 14.78
C THR A 307 -4.77 -7.38 15.00
N GLU A 308 -4.97 -7.91 16.21
CA GLU A 308 -4.85 -9.35 16.50
C GLU A 308 -5.87 -10.18 15.74
N GLN A 309 -7.11 -9.68 15.64
CA GLN A 309 -8.18 -10.31 14.89
C GLN A 309 -7.81 -10.38 13.40
N ALA A 310 -7.30 -9.28 12.82
CA ALA A 310 -6.81 -9.25 11.44
C ALA A 310 -5.62 -10.19 11.20
N TYR A 311 -4.66 -10.30 12.13
CA TYR A 311 -3.55 -11.25 12.02
C TYR A 311 -4.01 -12.71 12.11
N ASN A 312 -4.99 -13.02 12.95
CA ASN A 312 -5.60 -14.35 12.99
C ASN A 312 -6.26 -14.72 11.66
N LEU A 313 -7.01 -13.80 11.05
CA LEU A 313 -7.64 -14.03 9.73
C LEU A 313 -6.61 -14.14 8.59
N LEU A 314 -5.54 -13.34 8.64
CA LEU A 314 -4.42 -13.46 7.69
C LEU A 314 -3.79 -14.85 7.77
N LEU A 315 -3.57 -15.36 8.97
CA LEU A 315 -3.01 -16.69 9.12
C LEU A 315 -4.01 -17.80 8.77
N ALA A 316 -5.31 -17.61 9.07
CA ALA A 316 -6.34 -18.53 8.62
C ALA A 316 -6.27 -18.72 7.11
N ARG A 317 -6.09 -17.63 6.37
CA ARG A 317 -5.88 -17.69 4.92
C ARG A 317 -4.60 -18.44 4.54
N LEU A 318 -3.48 -18.19 5.22
CA LEU A 318 -2.25 -18.95 4.97
C LEU A 318 -2.43 -20.45 5.24
N PHE A 319 -3.17 -20.82 6.28
CA PHE A 319 -3.50 -22.21 6.56
C PHE A 319 -4.38 -22.82 5.47
N LEU A 320 -5.33 -22.07 4.90
CA LEU A 320 -6.11 -22.53 3.75
C LEU A 320 -5.22 -22.81 2.54
N GLU A 321 -4.34 -21.87 2.16
CA GLU A 321 -3.38 -22.07 1.05
C GLU A 321 -2.45 -23.27 1.30
N ALA A 322 -2.07 -23.51 2.55
CA ALA A 322 -1.26 -24.67 2.94
C ALA A 322 -2.07 -25.99 3.06
N GLY A 323 -3.38 -25.98 2.82
CA GLY A 323 -4.27 -27.13 2.96
C GLY A 323 -4.61 -27.53 4.41
N ALA A 324 -4.19 -26.75 5.40
CA ALA A 324 -4.45 -26.98 6.83
C ALA A 324 -5.83 -26.44 7.26
N VAL A 325 -6.90 -26.98 6.67
CA VAL A 325 -8.29 -26.51 6.82
C VAL A 325 -8.74 -26.45 8.29
N ALA A 326 -8.35 -27.42 9.12
CA ALA A 326 -8.71 -27.44 10.55
C ALA A 326 -8.09 -26.26 11.34
N SER A 327 -6.83 -25.92 11.05
CA SER A 327 -6.16 -24.79 11.69
C SER A 327 -6.75 -23.45 11.24
N ALA A 328 -7.10 -23.33 9.95
CA ALA A 328 -7.81 -22.17 9.43
C ALA A 328 -9.17 -21.96 10.12
N GLN A 329 -9.94 -23.04 10.25
CA GLN A 329 -11.23 -23.02 10.92
C GLN A 329 -11.11 -22.58 12.39
N ALA A 330 -10.11 -23.05 13.12
CA ALA A 330 -9.87 -22.65 14.51
C ALA A 330 -9.58 -21.14 14.63
N CYS A 331 -8.74 -20.58 13.75
CA CYS A 331 -8.47 -19.14 13.72
C CYS A 331 -9.74 -18.31 13.42
N ILE A 332 -10.54 -18.73 12.44
CA ILE A 332 -11.80 -18.06 12.08
C ILE A 332 -12.79 -18.12 13.25
N GLN A 333 -12.90 -19.27 13.92
CA GLN A 333 -13.77 -19.44 15.09
C GLN A 333 -13.35 -18.54 16.25
N ALA A 334 -12.05 -18.47 16.57
CA ALA A 334 -11.53 -17.60 17.62
C ALA A 334 -11.89 -16.12 17.39
N VAL A 335 -11.78 -15.63 16.15
CA VAL A 335 -12.16 -14.26 15.77
C VAL A 335 -13.68 -14.07 15.85
N SER A 336 -14.47 -15.04 15.36
CA SER A 336 -15.93 -14.97 15.41
C SER A 336 -16.48 -14.91 16.85
N ALA A 337 -15.88 -15.67 17.76
CA ALA A 337 -16.27 -15.67 19.18
C ALA A 337 -15.90 -14.35 19.87
N SER A 338 -14.76 -13.76 19.52
CA SER A 338 -14.33 -12.45 20.04
C SER A 338 -15.21 -11.29 19.54
N LEU A 339 -15.66 -11.35 18.29
CA LEU A 339 -16.59 -10.35 17.75
C LEU A 339 -17.99 -10.45 18.37
N ALA A 340 -18.42 -11.64 18.78
CA ALA A 340 -19.71 -11.82 19.45
C ALA A 340 -19.75 -11.21 20.86
N THR A 341 -18.59 -11.08 21.53
CA THR A 341 -18.50 -10.54 22.90
C THR A 341 -18.18 -9.04 22.95
N THR A 342 -17.80 -8.44 21.83
CA THR A 342 -17.43 -7.02 21.75
C THR A 342 -18.61 -6.18 21.21
N PRO A 343 -18.98 -5.06 21.85
CA PRO A 343 -20.09 -4.23 21.38
C PRO A 343 -19.76 -3.62 20.00
N PRO A 344 -20.76 -3.43 19.12
CA PRO A 344 -20.53 -2.94 17.75
C PRO A 344 -19.90 -1.54 17.78
N SER A 345 -18.63 -1.47 17.37
CA SER A 345 -17.89 -0.20 17.24
C SER A 345 -18.23 0.46 15.90
N LYS A 346 -18.67 1.72 15.96
CA LYS A 346 -19.27 2.48 14.85
C LYS A 346 -18.32 2.84 13.68
N SER A 347 -17.00 2.71 13.82
CA SER A 347 -16.05 3.19 12.80
C SER A 347 -15.05 2.16 12.25
N GLY A 348 -14.83 1.04 12.95
CA GLY A 348 -13.87 0.00 12.54
C GLY A 348 -14.43 -1.42 12.40
N GLY A 349 -15.66 -1.66 12.87
CA GLY A 349 -16.29 -2.99 12.84
C GLY A 349 -16.53 -3.51 11.42
N ASN A 350 -16.84 -2.62 10.47
CA ASN A 350 -17.28 -3.01 9.14
C ASN A 350 -16.17 -3.71 8.31
N GLN A 351 -14.92 -3.24 8.39
CA GLN A 351 -13.81 -3.82 7.63
C GLN A 351 -13.39 -5.19 8.19
N LEU A 352 -13.34 -5.32 9.52
CA LEU A 352 -12.98 -6.59 10.15
C LEU A 352 -14.08 -7.65 9.95
N GLN A 353 -15.35 -7.23 10.01
CA GLN A 353 -16.48 -8.11 9.71
C GLN A 353 -16.42 -8.60 8.25
N GLU A 354 -16.12 -7.71 7.30
CA GLU A 354 -15.93 -8.09 5.90
C GLU A 354 -14.79 -9.11 5.74
N LEU A 355 -13.64 -8.90 6.40
CA LEU A 355 -12.53 -9.86 6.38
C LEU A 355 -12.94 -11.22 6.97
N LEU A 356 -13.76 -11.24 8.03
CA LEU A 356 -14.27 -12.46 8.63
C LEU A 356 -15.20 -13.19 7.66
N ASP A 357 -16.12 -12.49 7.01
CA ASP A 357 -17.08 -13.08 6.09
C ASP A 357 -16.39 -13.62 4.82
N VAL A 358 -15.40 -12.89 4.29
CA VAL A 358 -14.50 -13.39 3.24
C VAL A 358 -13.78 -14.66 3.68
N SER A 359 -13.26 -14.70 4.91
CA SER A 359 -12.54 -15.87 5.43
C SER A 359 -13.46 -17.09 5.58
N LYS A 360 -14.71 -16.89 6.02
CA LYS A 360 -15.73 -17.96 6.08
C LYS A 360 -16.11 -18.45 4.69
N ALA A 361 -16.29 -17.54 3.74
CA ALA A 361 -16.63 -17.89 2.36
C ALA A 361 -15.51 -18.74 1.72
N LEU A 362 -14.24 -18.34 1.92
CA LEU A 362 -13.08 -19.12 1.47
C LEU A 362 -13.02 -20.49 2.16
N LEU A 363 -13.24 -20.57 3.48
CA LEU A 363 -13.27 -21.84 4.19
C LEU A 363 -14.34 -22.79 3.60
N ALA A 364 -15.54 -22.28 3.30
CA ALA A 364 -16.61 -23.06 2.69
C ALA A 364 -16.23 -23.56 1.28
N VAL A 365 -15.57 -22.74 0.47
CA VAL A 365 -15.02 -23.14 -0.85
C VAL A 365 -14.00 -24.28 -0.69
N TRP A 366 -13.05 -24.15 0.24
CA TRP A 366 -12.04 -25.19 0.52
C TRP A 366 -12.63 -26.51 1.04
N GLN A 367 -13.79 -26.44 1.71
CA GLN A 367 -14.54 -27.62 2.15
C GLN A 367 -15.41 -28.23 1.03
N GLY A 368 -15.46 -27.62 -0.16
CA GLY A 368 -16.35 -28.01 -1.24
C GLY A 368 -17.83 -27.69 -0.99
N ASN A 369 -18.14 -26.93 0.07
CA ASN A 369 -19.49 -26.52 0.44
C ASN A 369 -19.86 -25.21 -0.28
N TYR A 370 -20.11 -25.30 -1.58
CA TYR A 370 -20.40 -24.13 -2.41
C TYR A 370 -21.73 -23.45 -2.07
N SER A 371 -22.71 -24.15 -1.48
CA SER A 371 -23.97 -23.52 -1.02
C SER A 371 -23.72 -22.55 0.13
N SER A 372 -22.96 -22.97 1.14
CA SER A 372 -22.53 -22.07 2.22
C SER A 372 -21.64 -20.94 1.68
N ALA A 373 -20.74 -21.23 0.74
CA ALA A 373 -19.87 -20.22 0.15
C ALA A 373 -20.67 -19.09 -0.53
N VAL A 374 -21.69 -19.44 -1.33
CA VAL A 374 -22.58 -18.48 -1.99
C VAL A 374 -23.27 -17.56 -0.96
N GLU A 375 -23.85 -18.13 0.10
CA GLU A 375 -24.51 -17.35 1.15
C GLU A 375 -23.55 -16.35 1.82
N GLN A 376 -22.30 -16.77 2.09
CA GLN A 376 -21.30 -15.87 2.66
C GLN A 376 -20.84 -14.80 1.64
N TRP A 377 -20.65 -15.15 0.37
CA TRP A 377 -20.28 -14.19 -0.66
C TRP A 377 -21.38 -13.16 -0.94
N GLU A 378 -22.64 -13.58 -0.88
CA GLU A 378 -23.80 -12.67 -0.95
C GLU A 378 -23.77 -11.67 0.20
N ARG A 379 -23.48 -12.11 1.44
CA ARG A 379 -23.28 -11.20 2.59
C ARG A 379 -22.14 -10.21 2.38
N VAL A 380 -21.02 -10.65 1.79
CA VAL A 380 -19.88 -9.76 1.49
C VAL A 380 -20.29 -8.73 0.42
N SER A 381 -20.99 -9.16 -0.63
CA SER A 381 -21.37 -8.30 -1.76
C SER A 381 -22.50 -7.31 -1.45
N HIS A 382 -23.52 -7.73 -0.70
CA HIS A 382 -24.64 -6.88 -0.31
C HIS A 382 -24.34 -6.04 0.95
N GLY A 383 -23.36 -6.45 1.75
CA GLY A 383 -23.04 -5.85 3.04
C GLY A 383 -24.17 -6.01 4.07
N GLN A 384 -23.90 -5.68 5.33
CA GLN A 384 -24.99 -5.41 6.28
C GLN A 384 -25.64 -4.08 5.91
N GLU A 385 -26.95 -4.10 5.69
CA GLU A 385 -27.77 -2.89 5.53
C GLU A 385 -27.51 -1.95 6.72
N SER A 386 -26.80 -0.85 6.47
CA SER A 386 -26.70 0.24 7.44
C SER A 386 -28.03 1.00 7.38
N GLY A 387 -28.69 1.17 8.53
CA GLY A 387 -30.05 1.71 8.66
C GLY A 387 -30.29 3.15 8.14
N ASP A 388 -29.33 3.75 7.44
CA ASP A 388 -29.39 5.11 6.87
C ASP A 388 -29.77 5.14 5.38
N GLY A 389 -30.19 4.02 4.78
CA GLY A 389 -30.80 4.00 3.43
C GLY A 389 -29.89 4.45 2.26
N LYS A 390 -28.64 4.83 2.53
CA LYS A 390 -27.61 5.05 1.50
C LYS A 390 -26.84 3.75 1.27
N THR A 391 -27.29 2.97 0.28
CA THR A 391 -26.57 1.85 -0.34
C THR A 391 -25.41 2.35 -1.22
N SER A 392 -24.55 3.21 -0.67
CA SER A 392 -23.32 3.63 -1.35
C SER A 392 -22.15 2.77 -0.89
N ARG A 393 -22.28 1.44 -0.98
CA ARG A 393 -21.13 0.54 -0.77
C ARG A 393 -20.50 0.24 -2.12
N GLU A 394 -19.20 0.51 -2.19
CA GLU A 394 -18.36 0.18 -3.33
C GLU A 394 -18.39 -1.34 -3.58
N ILE A 395 -18.72 -1.75 -4.80
CA ILE A 395 -18.80 -3.18 -5.17
C ILE A 395 -17.38 -3.75 -5.19
N ASP A 396 -17.10 -4.77 -4.37
CA ASP A 396 -15.82 -5.49 -4.44
C ASP A 396 -15.81 -6.46 -5.63
N PRO A 397 -15.03 -6.21 -6.70
CA PRO A 397 -14.97 -7.10 -7.85
C PRO A 397 -14.42 -8.48 -7.50
N ALA A 398 -13.60 -8.61 -6.44
CA ALA A 398 -13.08 -9.90 -6.02
C ALA A 398 -14.18 -10.77 -5.40
N ALA A 399 -15.00 -10.22 -4.50
CA ALA A 399 -16.15 -10.90 -3.94
C ALA A 399 -17.15 -11.32 -5.03
N MET A 400 -17.47 -10.45 -5.98
CA MET A 400 -18.37 -10.77 -7.11
C MET A 400 -17.81 -11.88 -8.00
N SER A 401 -16.50 -11.84 -8.29
CA SER A 401 -15.83 -12.92 -9.02
C SER A 401 -15.89 -14.25 -8.27
N ASN A 402 -15.67 -14.25 -6.96
CA ASN A 402 -15.72 -15.47 -6.15
C ASN A 402 -17.15 -15.99 -5.99
N LEU A 403 -18.15 -15.11 -5.92
CA LEU A 403 -19.57 -15.48 -5.95
C LEU A 403 -19.92 -16.18 -7.26
N ALA A 404 -19.53 -15.59 -8.41
CA ALA A 404 -19.75 -16.18 -9.72
C ALA A 404 -19.07 -17.56 -9.85
N LEU A 405 -17.83 -17.70 -9.38
CA LEU A 405 -17.15 -19.00 -9.34
C LEU A 405 -17.87 -20.00 -8.43
N SER A 406 -18.35 -19.58 -7.26
CA SER A 406 -19.10 -20.47 -6.36
C SER A 406 -20.40 -20.97 -7.00
N ARG A 407 -21.12 -20.10 -7.73
CA ARG A 407 -22.30 -20.47 -8.54
C ARG A 407 -21.93 -21.38 -9.71
N PHE A 408 -20.80 -21.12 -10.37
CA PHE A 408 -20.28 -21.97 -11.44
C PHE A 408 -20.01 -23.40 -10.95
N TYR A 409 -19.36 -23.56 -9.78
CA TYR A 409 -19.10 -24.88 -9.19
C TYR A 409 -20.37 -25.60 -8.71
N GLN A 410 -21.49 -24.91 -8.52
CA GLN A 410 -22.81 -25.53 -8.31
C GLN A 410 -23.45 -26.04 -9.61
N GLY A 411 -22.89 -25.73 -10.77
CA GLY A 411 -23.48 -26.01 -12.09
C GLY A 411 -24.33 -24.88 -12.67
N ASN A 412 -24.46 -23.74 -11.97
CA ASN A 412 -25.28 -22.60 -12.40
C ASN A 412 -24.48 -21.63 -13.28
N VAL A 413 -23.99 -22.10 -14.44
CA VAL A 413 -23.12 -21.29 -15.32
C VAL A 413 -23.84 -20.05 -15.88
N ASP A 414 -25.15 -20.14 -16.15
CA ASP A 414 -25.95 -19.02 -16.66
C ASP A 414 -26.02 -17.86 -15.66
N GLU A 415 -26.28 -18.19 -14.39
CA GLU A 415 -26.34 -17.23 -13.28
C GLU A 415 -24.97 -16.58 -13.05
N ALA A 416 -23.91 -17.40 -13.02
CA ALA A 416 -22.53 -16.94 -12.86
C ALA A 416 -22.12 -15.95 -13.98
N THR A 417 -22.45 -16.26 -15.23
CA THR A 417 -22.15 -15.38 -16.37
C THR A 417 -22.94 -14.08 -16.28
N THR A 418 -24.24 -14.17 -15.97
CA THR A 418 -25.13 -13.01 -15.86
C THR A 418 -24.66 -12.03 -14.79
N LEU A 419 -24.15 -12.57 -13.67
CA LEU A 419 -23.60 -11.77 -12.58
C LEU A 419 -22.38 -10.96 -13.04
N LEU A 420 -21.43 -11.58 -13.74
CA LEU A 420 -20.23 -10.88 -14.23
C LEU A 420 -20.53 -9.93 -15.40
N GLU A 421 -21.47 -10.25 -16.28
CA GLU A 421 -21.94 -9.31 -17.31
C GLU A 421 -22.61 -8.09 -16.70
N ARG A 422 -23.45 -8.28 -15.69
CA ARG A 422 -24.08 -7.16 -14.97
C ARG A 422 -23.04 -6.27 -14.32
N LEU A 423 -22.03 -6.85 -13.66
CA LEU A 423 -20.92 -6.09 -13.08
C LEU A 423 -20.17 -5.29 -14.16
N LEU A 424 -19.92 -5.88 -15.33
CA LEU A 424 -19.27 -5.20 -16.45
C LEU A 424 -20.11 -4.04 -17.03
N GLN A 425 -21.44 -4.13 -16.95
CA GLN A 425 -22.36 -3.09 -17.44
C GLN A 425 -22.59 -1.97 -16.43
N GLU A 426 -22.81 -2.30 -15.16
CA GLU A 426 -23.12 -1.35 -14.08
C GLU A 426 -21.87 -0.61 -13.61
N GLU A 427 -20.74 -1.31 -13.47
CA GLU A 427 -19.48 -0.76 -12.93
C GLU A 427 -18.29 -1.11 -13.84
N PRO A 428 -18.25 -0.59 -15.07
CA PRO A 428 -17.28 -1.02 -16.09
C PRO A 428 -15.82 -0.75 -15.70
N SER A 429 -15.51 0.39 -15.07
CA SER A 429 -14.14 0.71 -14.62
C SER A 429 -13.66 -0.27 -13.54
N THR A 430 -14.52 -0.59 -12.57
CA THR A 430 -14.22 -1.53 -11.48
C THR A 430 -14.05 -2.94 -12.02
N ALA A 431 -14.98 -3.40 -12.86
CA ALA A 431 -14.95 -4.73 -13.46
C ALA A 431 -13.72 -4.94 -14.35
N THR A 432 -13.41 -3.98 -15.22
CA THR A 432 -12.30 -4.09 -16.17
C THR A 432 -10.93 -3.95 -15.51
N SER A 433 -10.83 -3.28 -14.35
CA SER A 433 -9.62 -3.24 -13.54
C SER A 433 -9.24 -4.59 -12.91
N ALA A 434 -10.22 -5.49 -12.74
CA ALA A 434 -10.03 -6.79 -12.11
C ALA A 434 -9.80 -7.90 -13.16
N GLU A 435 -8.54 -8.26 -13.39
CA GLU A 435 -8.15 -9.30 -14.36
C GLU A 435 -8.85 -10.65 -14.13
N ALA A 436 -9.10 -11.02 -12.87
CA ALA A 436 -9.82 -12.26 -12.53
C ALA A 436 -11.28 -12.24 -13.01
N VAL A 437 -11.97 -11.10 -12.92
CA VAL A 437 -13.34 -10.95 -13.42
C VAL A 437 -13.38 -11.16 -14.93
N ILE A 438 -12.47 -10.50 -15.67
CA ILE A 438 -12.38 -10.61 -17.13
C ILE A 438 -12.02 -12.04 -17.56
N PHE A 439 -11.03 -12.65 -16.91
CA PHE A 439 -10.62 -14.02 -17.20
C PHE A 439 -11.76 -15.02 -16.96
N ASN A 440 -12.44 -14.92 -15.82
CA ASN A 440 -13.55 -15.81 -15.47
C ASN A 440 -14.74 -15.63 -16.41
N LEU A 441 -15.09 -14.39 -16.75
CA LEU A 441 -16.16 -14.10 -17.71
C LEU A 441 -15.86 -14.68 -19.09
N ILE A 442 -14.63 -14.49 -19.61
CA ILE A 442 -14.22 -15.08 -20.89
C ILE A 442 -14.25 -16.60 -20.82
N THR A 443 -13.77 -17.20 -19.73
CA THR A 443 -13.82 -18.66 -19.54
C THR A 443 -15.26 -19.18 -19.56
N MET A 444 -16.19 -18.50 -18.88
CA MET A 444 -17.60 -18.89 -18.90
C MET A 444 -18.23 -18.76 -20.29
N HIS A 445 -17.87 -17.74 -21.07
CA HIS A 445 -18.32 -17.61 -22.47
C HIS A 445 -17.73 -18.70 -23.37
N GLU A 446 -16.45 -19.05 -23.20
CA GLU A 446 -15.80 -20.15 -23.94
C GLU A 446 -16.48 -21.50 -23.68
N LEU A 447 -16.95 -21.73 -22.46
CA LEU A 447 -17.64 -22.98 -22.09
C LEU A 447 -19.08 -23.03 -22.60
N ARG A 448 -19.70 -21.88 -22.92
CA ARG A 448 -21.11 -21.77 -23.30
C ARG A 448 -21.35 -21.52 -24.78
N SER A 449 -20.39 -20.91 -25.47
CA SER A 449 -20.58 -20.40 -26.83
C SER A 449 -19.48 -20.88 -27.77
N ASP A 450 -19.91 -21.38 -28.93
CA ASP A 450 -19.01 -21.69 -30.04
C ASP A 450 -18.39 -20.40 -30.64
N ASP A 451 -18.98 -19.22 -30.40
CA ASP A 451 -18.47 -17.92 -30.85
C ASP A 451 -17.70 -17.17 -29.75
N SER A 452 -16.76 -17.87 -29.12
CA SER A 452 -15.92 -17.30 -28.06
C SER A 452 -15.09 -16.09 -28.54
N ILE A 453 -14.72 -16.04 -29.82
CA ILE A 453 -13.89 -14.97 -30.39
C ILE A 453 -14.64 -13.63 -30.42
N SER A 454 -15.92 -13.63 -30.81
CA SER A 454 -16.72 -12.40 -30.81
C SER A 454 -16.90 -11.86 -29.38
N HIS A 455 -17.14 -12.74 -28.40
CA HIS A 455 -17.23 -12.35 -26.99
C HIS A 455 -15.93 -11.73 -26.48
N LYS A 456 -14.77 -12.34 -26.78
CA LYS A 456 -13.46 -11.78 -26.43
C LYS A 456 -13.21 -10.41 -27.06
N ARG A 457 -13.58 -10.23 -28.33
CA ARG A 457 -13.46 -8.93 -29.03
C ARG A 457 -14.35 -7.86 -28.39
N ARG A 458 -15.60 -8.19 -28.05
CA ARG A 458 -16.51 -7.28 -27.35
C ARG A 458 -15.93 -6.87 -25.98
N ILE A 459 -15.46 -7.84 -25.20
CA ILE A 459 -14.88 -7.59 -23.88
C ILE A 459 -13.59 -6.75 -24.01
N LEU A 460 -12.75 -7.01 -25.02
CA LEU A 460 -11.57 -6.19 -25.31
C LEU A 460 -11.95 -4.72 -25.59
N VAL A 461 -13.03 -4.45 -26.30
CA VAL A 461 -13.52 -3.07 -26.52
C VAL A 461 -13.91 -2.41 -25.19
N HIS A 462 -14.63 -3.11 -24.31
CA HIS A 462 -14.96 -2.58 -22.98
C HIS A 462 -13.71 -2.34 -22.12
N VAL A 463 -12.78 -3.29 -22.07
CA VAL A 463 -11.51 -3.15 -21.35
C VAL A 463 -10.72 -1.96 -21.91
N ALA A 464 -10.68 -1.78 -23.22
CA ALA A 464 -9.95 -0.67 -23.81
C ALA A 464 -10.56 0.71 -23.49
N GLN A 465 -11.89 0.78 -23.34
CA GLN A 465 -12.61 2.01 -23.03
C GLN A 465 -12.51 2.39 -21.54
N TRP A 466 -12.56 1.41 -20.64
CA TRP A 466 -12.76 1.65 -19.20
C TRP A 466 -11.59 1.26 -18.30
N ALA A 467 -10.72 0.35 -18.75
CA ALA A 467 -9.59 -0.06 -17.93
C ALA A 467 -8.50 1.02 -17.94
N GLY A 468 -8.04 1.35 -16.73
CA GLY A 468 -6.82 2.12 -16.54
C GLY A 468 -5.60 1.45 -17.17
N ASP A 469 -4.53 2.22 -17.26
CA ASP A 469 -3.24 1.74 -17.75
C ASP A 469 -2.58 0.76 -16.75
N GLY A 470 -1.80 -0.20 -17.25
CA GLY A 470 -1.15 -1.23 -16.43
C GLY A 470 -1.90 -2.56 -16.26
N ASN A 471 -3.06 -2.72 -16.90
CA ASN A 471 -3.78 -3.99 -16.92
C ASN A 471 -3.04 -5.06 -17.75
N GLY A 472 -2.92 -6.27 -17.19
CA GLY A 472 -2.39 -7.43 -17.88
C GLY A 472 -3.32 -7.87 -19.02
N THR A 473 -2.74 -8.19 -20.17
CA THR A 473 -3.49 -8.63 -21.35
C THR A 473 -3.76 -10.12 -21.39
N SER A 474 -3.11 -10.91 -20.53
CA SER A 474 -3.26 -12.37 -20.45
C SER A 474 -4.68 -12.80 -20.06
N CYS A 475 -5.39 -11.99 -19.27
CA CYS A 475 -6.76 -12.27 -18.86
C CYS A 475 -7.75 -12.34 -20.04
N LEU A 476 -7.42 -11.71 -21.17
CA LEU A 476 -8.26 -11.67 -22.37
C LEU A 476 -8.21 -12.95 -23.22
N LYS A 477 -7.23 -13.85 -22.98
CA LYS A 477 -7.02 -15.08 -23.77
C LYS A 477 -7.06 -14.85 -25.31
N LEU A 478 -6.48 -13.74 -25.75
CA LEU A 478 -6.40 -13.32 -27.17
C LEU A 478 -4.97 -13.41 -27.75
N THR A 479 -4.02 -13.88 -26.95
CA THR A 479 -2.62 -14.06 -27.36
C THR A 479 -2.45 -15.25 -28.28
#